data_AF-A0A382W823-F1
#
_entry.id   AF-A0A382W823-F1
#
_cell.length_a   1.000
_cell.length_b   1.000
_cell.length_c   1.000
_cell.angle_alpha   90.00
_cell.angle_beta   90.00
_cell.angle_gamma   90.00
#
_symmetry.space_group_name_H-M   'P 1'
#
loop_
_entity.id
_entity.type
_entity.pdbx_description
1 polymer ?
#
loop_
_entity_poly.entity_id
_entity_poly.type
_entity_poly.pdbx_seq_one_letter_code
_entity_poly.pdbx_strand_id
1 'polypeptide(L)'
;RHIDFDTGPALFQIAHEYERLVVEPPSGSDEELSRRQQIARDTKLAALRLSQVERGEDPGHSIAGVSFRHLSLLAQVKSSDEEVWAALHKSGHLEGEPGKSLELRLGRMRAWLNGPYFPDEEMIHIRSQEDFDFKSDLSPEQVLFLSALSRDLHYSKWTTKEIEECIRKTVSEMEIRNKDAYAAIYWAMHGRWNGPRVSSLLSVLDREMVLKILSHARG
;
A
#
# COMPACT_ATOMS: atom_id res chain seq x y z
N ARG A 1 29.89 16.00 5.70
CA ARG A 1 28.90 15.51 4.71
C ARG A 1 27.55 16.02 5.16
N HIS A 2 26.83 16.80 4.35
CA HIS A 2 25.48 17.26 4.67
C HIS A 2 24.51 16.09 4.48
N ILE A 3 23.53 15.94 5.38
CA ILE A 3 22.43 14.98 5.20
C ILE A 3 21.34 15.77 4.47
N ASP A 4 21.11 15.43 3.21
CA ASP A 4 19.94 15.90 2.48
C ASP A 4 18.79 14.92 2.76
N PHE A 5 17.70 15.43 3.32
CA PHE A 5 16.57 14.61 3.75
C PHE A 5 15.29 15.15 3.10
N ASP A 6 14.91 14.51 2.00
CA ASP A 6 13.69 14.82 1.27
C ASP A 6 12.49 14.12 1.94
N THR A 7 11.67 14.93 2.62
CA THR A 7 10.42 14.50 3.27
C THR A 7 9.24 14.44 2.31
N GLY A 8 9.44 14.67 1.01
CA GLY A 8 8.44 14.58 -0.04
C GLY A 8 8.38 13.19 -0.68
N PRO A 9 8.40 13.08 -2.02
CA PRO A 9 8.31 11.80 -2.72
C PRO A 9 9.34 10.75 -2.27
N ALA A 10 10.57 11.19 -1.96
CA ALA A 10 11.65 10.30 -1.56
C ALA A 10 11.39 9.59 -0.22
N LEU A 11 10.51 10.13 0.63
CA LEU A 11 10.23 9.53 1.94
C LEU A 11 9.66 8.12 1.82
N PHE A 12 8.83 7.86 0.81
CA PHE A 12 8.33 6.51 0.52
C PHE A 12 9.47 5.54 0.19
N GLN A 13 10.46 5.99 -0.58
CA GLN A 13 11.61 5.18 -0.94
C GLN A 13 12.49 4.92 0.29
N ILE A 14 12.81 5.96 1.06
CA ILE A 14 13.64 5.86 2.26
C ILE A 14 12.99 4.92 3.29
N ALA A 15 11.69 5.08 3.54
CA ALA A 15 10.94 4.21 4.44
C ALA A 15 10.96 2.76 3.95
N HIS A 16 10.73 2.53 2.66
CA HIS A 16 10.78 1.18 2.09
C HIS A 16 12.18 0.54 2.19
N GLU A 17 13.25 1.31 1.98
CA GLU A 17 14.63 0.84 2.13
C GLU A 17 14.95 0.46 3.59
N TYR A 18 14.48 1.26 4.55
CA TYR A 18 14.59 0.95 5.97
C TYR A 18 13.80 -0.30 6.34
N GLU A 19 12.54 -0.39 5.92
CA GLU A 19 11.67 -1.54 6.19
C GLU A 19 12.24 -2.83 5.63
N ARG A 20 12.76 -2.79 4.40
CA ARG A 20 13.46 -3.94 3.81
C ARG A 20 14.71 -4.31 4.60
N LEU A 21 15.49 -3.34 5.08
CA LEU A 21 16.68 -3.63 5.90
C LEU A 21 16.33 -4.29 7.23
N VAL A 22 15.18 -3.94 7.83
CA VAL A 22 14.70 -4.55 9.08
C VAL A 22 14.18 -5.96 8.84
N VAL A 23 13.36 -6.17 7.80
CA VAL A 23 12.73 -7.48 7.50
C VAL A 23 13.74 -8.47 6.92
N GLU A 24 14.64 -8.00 6.06
CA GLU A 24 15.65 -8.80 5.37
C GLU A 24 17.04 -8.20 5.60
N PRO A 25 17.56 -8.26 6.85
CA PRO A 25 18.90 -7.77 7.14
C PRO A 25 19.94 -8.59 6.37
N PRO A 26 21.05 -7.96 5.94
CA PRO A 26 22.07 -8.68 5.19
C PRO A 26 22.66 -9.82 6.03
N SER A 27 22.76 -10.99 5.43
CA SER A 27 23.21 -12.25 6.03
C SER A 27 24.37 -12.85 5.22
N GLY A 28 24.81 -14.07 5.59
CA GLY A 28 25.92 -14.79 4.95
C GLY A 28 27.15 -14.89 5.85
N SER A 29 27.90 -15.98 5.72
CA SER A 29 29.10 -16.23 6.53
C SER A 29 30.32 -15.50 6.00
N ASP A 30 31.35 -15.34 6.83
CA ASP A 30 32.61 -14.71 6.41
C ASP A 30 33.37 -15.53 5.36
N GLU A 31 33.08 -16.84 5.27
CA GLU A 31 33.66 -17.77 4.29
C GLU A 31 33.04 -17.60 2.89
N GLU A 32 31.78 -17.18 2.82
CA GLU A 32 31.04 -16.98 1.57
C GLU A 32 31.21 -15.57 0.98
N LEU A 33 31.50 -14.58 1.83
CA LEU A 33 31.50 -13.18 1.45
C LEU A 33 32.93 -12.66 1.20
N SER A 34 33.10 -11.88 0.14
CA SER A 34 34.34 -11.10 -0.03
C SER A 34 34.49 -10.06 1.10
N ARG A 35 35.73 -9.63 1.37
CA ARG A 35 36.01 -8.60 2.39
C ARG A 35 35.16 -7.33 2.22
N ARG A 36 34.87 -6.93 0.98
CA ARG A 36 33.99 -5.77 0.69
C ARG A 36 32.54 -6.05 1.09
N GLN A 37 32.03 -7.25 0.82
CA GLN A 37 30.67 -7.64 1.19
C GLN A 37 30.52 -7.79 2.71
N GLN A 38 31.53 -8.36 3.39
CA GLN A 38 31.57 -8.42 4.86
C GLN A 38 31.47 -7.03 5.48
N ILE A 39 32.33 -6.09 5.05
CA ILE A 39 32.29 -4.70 5.54
C ILE A 39 30.92 -4.07 5.28
N ALA A 40 30.32 -4.28 4.10
CA ALA A 40 29.01 -3.73 3.79
C ALA A 40 27.89 -4.33 4.66
N ARG A 41 27.91 -5.65 4.89
CA ARG A 41 26.99 -6.36 5.79
C ARG A 41 27.11 -5.79 7.21
N ASP A 42 28.32 -5.78 7.76
CA ASP A 42 28.58 -5.37 9.14
C ASP A 42 28.25 -3.89 9.35
N THR A 43 28.53 -3.03 8.35
CA THR A 43 28.15 -1.61 8.40
C THR A 43 26.64 -1.44 8.49
N LYS A 44 25.86 -2.18 7.69
CA LYS A 44 24.40 -2.11 7.70
C LYS A 44 23.81 -2.65 8.99
N LEU A 45 24.30 -3.78 9.48
CA LEU A 45 23.87 -4.37 10.76
C LEU A 45 24.20 -3.44 11.93
N ALA A 46 25.41 -2.86 11.94
CA ALA A 46 25.80 -1.89 12.96
C ALA A 46 24.94 -0.63 12.90
N ALA A 47 24.67 -0.08 11.71
CA ALA A 47 23.79 1.07 11.54
C ALA A 47 22.38 0.79 12.06
N LEU A 48 21.82 -0.39 11.76
CA LEU A 48 20.50 -0.80 12.23
C LEU A 48 20.46 -0.94 13.76
N ARG A 49 21.49 -1.55 14.36
CA ARG A 49 21.60 -1.69 15.82
C ARG A 49 21.76 -0.34 16.52
N LEU A 50 22.56 0.56 15.94
CA LEU A 50 22.89 1.86 16.54
C LEU A 50 21.79 2.90 16.34
N SER A 51 20.82 2.66 15.44
CA SER A 51 19.68 3.55 15.24
C SER A 51 18.52 3.29 16.20
N GLN A 52 18.58 2.23 17.01
CA GLN A 52 17.54 1.92 18.00
C GLN A 52 17.57 2.90 19.18
N VAL A 53 16.39 3.23 19.69
CA VAL A 53 16.24 4.16 20.83
C VAL A 53 16.81 3.53 22.08
N GLU A 54 16.46 2.26 22.36
CA GLU A 54 17.06 1.49 23.43
C GLU A 54 18.07 0.47 22.88
N ARG A 55 19.17 0.28 23.61
CA ARG A 55 20.22 -0.65 23.19
C ARG A 55 19.70 -2.09 23.25
N GLY A 56 19.73 -2.78 22.11
CA GLY A 56 19.35 -4.18 22.01
C GLY A 56 17.87 -4.41 21.73
N GLU A 57 17.08 -3.35 21.52
CA GLU A 57 15.73 -3.49 21.00
C GLU A 57 15.70 -4.13 19.61
N ASP A 58 14.64 -4.88 19.35
CA ASP A 58 14.34 -5.42 18.02
C ASP A 58 13.89 -4.26 17.09
N PRO A 59 14.62 -3.98 16.00
CA PRO A 59 14.22 -2.99 15.01
C PRO A 59 12.84 -3.25 14.41
N GLY A 60 12.35 -4.50 14.40
CA GLY A 60 11.00 -4.87 13.95
C GLY A 60 9.88 -4.14 14.71
N HIS A 61 10.09 -3.81 15.99
CA HIS A 61 9.13 -3.05 16.80
C HIS A 61 8.88 -1.63 16.28
N SER A 62 9.85 -1.05 15.54
CA SER A 62 9.71 0.26 14.92
C SER A 62 8.75 0.26 13.72
N ILE A 63 8.57 -0.89 13.04
CA ILE A 63 7.65 -1.05 11.91
C ILE A 63 6.29 -1.58 12.38
N ALA A 64 6.24 -2.22 13.56
CA ALA A 64 5.01 -2.73 14.16
C ALA A 64 4.15 -3.54 13.17
N GLY A 65 4.80 -4.32 12.30
CA GLY A 65 4.14 -5.17 11.30
C GLY A 65 3.48 -4.45 10.11
N VAL A 66 3.48 -3.11 10.06
CA VAL A 66 2.78 -2.33 9.02
C VAL A 66 3.76 -1.48 8.22
N SER A 67 3.82 -1.71 6.90
CA SER A 67 4.64 -0.90 6.00
C SER A 67 4.15 0.55 5.92
N PHE A 68 5.07 1.47 5.68
CA PHE A 68 4.81 2.90 5.57
C PHE A 68 3.80 3.20 4.47
N ARG A 69 3.90 2.51 3.32
CA ARG A 69 2.93 2.63 2.23
C ARG A 69 1.52 2.18 2.62
N HIS A 70 1.41 1.06 3.35
CA HIS A 70 0.10 0.58 3.78
C HIS A 70 -0.52 1.49 4.84
N LEU A 71 0.29 1.96 5.80
CA LEU A 71 -0.17 2.92 6.81
C LEU A 71 -0.58 4.26 6.19
N SER A 72 0.17 4.76 5.19
CA SER A 72 -0.18 5.96 4.44
C SER A 72 -1.52 5.79 3.72
N LEU A 73 -1.72 4.67 3.01
CA LEU A 73 -2.97 4.36 2.34
C LEU A 73 -4.16 4.32 3.33
N LEU A 74 -3.99 3.66 4.47
CA LEU A 74 -5.03 3.61 5.51
C LEU A 74 -5.35 4.99 6.07
N ALA A 75 -4.33 5.79 6.38
CA ALA A 75 -4.51 7.12 6.93
C ALA A 75 -5.14 8.11 5.94
N GLN A 76 -4.97 7.90 4.63
CA GLN A 76 -5.66 8.66 3.59
C GLN A 76 -7.15 8.27 3.46
N VAL A 77 -7.47 6.98 3.60
CA VAL A 77 -8.82 6.44 3.33
C VAL A 77 -9.71 6.44 4.57
N LYS A 78 -9.14 6.30 5.77
CA LYS A 78 -9.87 6.18 7.04
C LYS A 78 -9.89 7.50 7.79
N SER A 79 -11.10 7.89 8.20
CA SER A 79 -11.35 9.21 8.77
C SER A 79 -10.87 9.31 10.23
N SER A 80 -10.85 8.19 10.96
CA SER A 80 -10.38 8.12 12.34
C SER A 80 -9.30 7.06 12.54
N ASP A 81 -8.61 7.10 13.68
CA ASP A 81 -7.59 6.12 14.04
C ASP A 81 -8.22 4.75 14.36
N GLU A 82 -9.42 4.74 14.96
CA GLU A 82 -10.19 3.52 15.24
C GLU A 82 -10.53 2.76 13.96
N GLU A 83 -10.87 3.46 12.89
CA GLU A 83 -11.09 2.85 11.57
C GLU A 83 -9.80 2.25 10.98
N VAL A 84 -8.64 2.87 11.25
CA VAL A 84 -7.33 2.31 10.85
C VAL A 84 -7.04 1.03 11.64
N TRP A 85 -7.25 1.04 12.97
CA TRP A 85 -7.07 -0.14 13.82
C TRP A 85 -7.98 -1.29 13.39
N ALA A 86 -9.26 -1.00 13.13
CA ALA A 86 -10.21 -2.00 12.64
C ALA A 86 -9.76 -2.62 11.30
N ALA A 87 -9.21 -1.81 10.38
CA ALA A 87 -8.68 -2.30 9.12
C ALA A 87 -7.42 -3.16 9.28
N LEU A 88 -6.51 -2.79 10.18
CA LEU A 88 -5.31 -3.56 10.48
C LEU A 88 -5.64 -4.90 11.16
N HIS A 89 -6.63 -4.94 12.05
CA HIS A 89 -7.17 -6.17 12.61
C HIS A 89 -7.76 -7.09 11.54
N LYS A 90 -8.63 -6.54 10.68
CA LYS A 90 -9.28 -7.30 9.61
C LYS A 90 -8.27 -7.92 8.64
N SER A 91 -7.16 -7.23 8.41
CA SER A 91 -6.09 -7.68 7.52
C SER A 91 -5.03 -8.56 8.19
N GLY A 92 -5.11 -8.75 9.52
CA GLY A 92 -4.15 -9.54 10.29
C GLY A 92 -2.81 -8.85 10.53
N HIS A 93 -2.71 -7.54 10.32
CA HIS A 93 -1.49 -6.77 10.60
C HIS A 93 -1.41 -6.31 12.07
N LEU A 94 -2.52 -6.38 12.81
CA LEU A 94 -2.59 -6.02 14.21
C LEU A 94 -3.33 -7.10 15.01
N GLU A 95 -2.70 -7.58 16.07
CA GLU A 95 -3.28 -8.46 17.08
C GLU A 95 -3.39 -7.68 18.39
N GLY A 96 -4.57 -7.63 19.00
CA GLY A 96 -4.82 -6.84 20.22
C GLY A 96 -4.66 -5.32 20.03
N GLU A 97 -4.51 -4.58 21.12
CA GLU A 97 -4.44 -3.12 21.08
C GLU A 97 -3.21 -2.60 20.33
N PRO A 98 -3.30 -1.45 19.62
CA PRO A 98 -2.16 -0.84 18.97
C PRO A 98 -1.09 -0.46 20.01
N GLY A 99 0.14 -0.89 19.76
CA GLY A 99 1.28 -0.46 20.58
C GLY A 99 1.60 1.03 20.38
N LYS A 100 2.17 1.67 21.39
CA LYS A 100 2.56 3.10 21.37
C LYS A 100 3.40 3.51 20.16
N SER A 101 4.27 2.62 19.65
CA SER A 101 5.06 2.85 18.44
C SER A 101 4.18 3.05 17.20
N LEU A 102 3.14 2.21 17.04
CA LEU A 102 2.22 2.27 15.92
C LEU A 102 1.29 3.49 16.01
N GLU A 103 0.81 3.83 17.22
CA GLU A 103 0.04 5.06 17.46
C GLU A 103 0.83 6.31 17.07
N LEU A 104 2.09 6.40 17.52
CA LEU A 104 2.98 7.51 17.18
C LEU A 104 3.27 7.58 15.67
N ARG A 105 3.41 6.43 15.00
CA ARG A 105 3.59 6.37 13.54
C ARG A 105 2.35 6.86 12.81
N LEU A 106 1.15 6.46 13.22
CA LEU A 106 -0.10 6.93 12.61
C LEU A 106 -0.26 8.45 12.80
N GLY A 107 -0.01 8.97 14.01
CA GLY A 107 -0.06 10.41 14.28
C GLY A 107 0.91 11.21 13.41
N ARG A 108 2.15 10.74 13.26
CA ARG A 108 3.15 11.35 12.36
C ARG A 108 2.76 11.24 10.89
N MET A 109 2.20 10.11 10.47
CA MET A 109 1.70 9.90 9.13
C MET A 109 0.59 10.91 8.80
N ARG A 110 -0.40 11.08 9.68
CA ARG A 110 -1.47 12.07 9.49
C ARG A 110 -0.93 13.50 9.47
N ALA A 111 0.02 13.84 10.32
CA ALA A 111 0.67 15.14 10.30
C ALA A 111 1.42 15.40 8.98
N TRP A 112 2.07 14.36 8.43
CA TRP A 112 2.75 14.44 7.14
C TRP A 112 1.76 14.55 5.97
N LEU A 113 0.70 13.74 5.94
CA LEU A 113 -0.37 13.79 4.94
C LEU A 113 -1.06 15.16 4.86
N ASN A 114 -1.28 15.80 6.02
CA ASN A 114 -1.88 17.14 6.10
C ASN A 114 -0.85 18.27 5.97
N GLY A 115 0.43 17.93 5.82
CA GLY A 115 1.54 18.87 5.73
C GLY A 115 1.87 19.26 4.29
N PRO A 116 2.76 20.26 4.11
CA PRO A 116 3.09 20.79 2.78
C PRO A 116 4.02 19.89 1.96
N TYR A 117 4.48 18.78 2.52
CA TYR A 117 5.46 17.89 1.90
C TYR A 117 4.83 16.62 1.34
N PHE A 118 3.55 16.34 1.61
CA PHE A 118 2.93 15.18 0.99
C PHE A 118 2.76 15.42 -0.52
N PRO A 119 3.23 14.51 -1.38
CA PRO A 119 3.16 14.72 -2.83
C PRO A 119 1.72 14.57 -3.36
N ASP A 120 1.27 15.56 -4.12
CA ASP A 120 -0.06 15.59 -4.75
C ASP A 120 -0.32 14.39 -5.67
N GLU A 121 0.74 13.82 -6.25
CA GLU A 121 0.66 12.63 -7.10
C GLU A 121 0.25 11.37 -6.32
N GLU A 122 0.54 11.31 -5.02
CA GLU A 122 0.22 10.18 -4.14
C GLU A 122 -1.11 10.38 -3.39
N MET A 123 -1.76 11.55 -3.54
CA MET A 123 -3.08 11.83 -2.97
C MET A 123 -4.16 10.98 -3.66
N ILE A 124 -4.88 10.22 -2.84
CA ILE A 124 -5.96 9.35 -3.30
C ILE A 124 -7.31 10.05 -3.10
N HIS A 125 -8.01 10.30 -4.19
CA HIS A 125 -9.38 10.83 -4.19
C HIS A 125 -10.36 9.77 -4.67
N ILE A 126 -10.93 9.00 -3.76
CA ILE A 126 -11.88 7.95 -4.14
C ILE A 126 -13.12 8.61 -4.74
N ARG A 127 -13.46 8.20 -5.97
CA ARG A 127 -14.65 8.63 -6.68
C ARG A 127 -15.90 8.32 -5.84
N SER A 128 -16.78 9.30 -5.69
CA SER A 128 -18.04 9.11 -4.99
C SER A 128 -18.99 8.25 -5.84
N GLN A 129 -20.00 7.67 -5.20
CA GLN A 129 -21.09 6.99 -5.90
C GLN A 129 -22.03 7.95 -6.66
N GLU A 130 -21.65 9.19 -6.88
CA GLU A 130 -22.43 10.19 -7.60
C GLU A 130 -21.72 10.61 -8.90
N ASP A 131 -20.42 10.35 -9.00
CA ASP A 131 -19.57 10.67 -10.16
C ASP A 131 -19.41 9.44 -11.07
N PHE A 132 -20.47 9.07 -11.78
CA PHE A 132 -20.52 7.85 -12.59
C PHE A 132 -20.20 8.03 -14.08
N ASP A 133 -19.86 9.24 -14.53
CA ASP A 133 -19.59 9.54 -15.95
C ASP A 133 -18.12 9.32 -16.33
N PHE A 134 -17.53 8.19 -15.91
CA PHE A 134 -16.14 7.84 -16.24
C PHE A 134 -15.99 6.89 -17.42
N LYS A 135 -17.11 6.40 -17.95
CA LYS A 135 -17.12 5.41 -19.03
C LYS A 135 -16.64 5.99 -20.36
N SER A 136 -16.84 7.29 -20.57
CA SER A 136 -16.44 7.99 -21.80
C SER A 136 -14.96 7.81 -22.13
N ASP A 137 -14.12 7.66 -21.11
CA ASP A 137 -12.67 7.54 -21.25
C ASP A 137 -12.19 6.08 -21.25
N LEU A 138 -13.09 5.11 -21.09
CA LEU A 138 -12.77 3.69 -21.09
C LEU A 138 -13.06 3.05 -22.44
N SER A 139 -12.20 2.13 -22.87
CA SER A 139 -12.49 1.30 -24.04
C SER A 139 -13.65 0.32 -23.75
N PRO A 140 -14.34 -0.18 -24.79
CA PRO A 140 -15.36 -1.22 -24.62
C PRO A 140 -14.83 -2.46 -23.88
N GLU A 141 -13.58 -2.85 -24.14
CA GLU A 141 -12.91 -3.97 -23.48
C GLU A 141 -12.70 -3.70 -21.97
N GLN A 142 -12.29 -2.48 -21.60
CA GLN A 142 -12.14 -2.07 -20.22
C GLN A 142 -13.48 -2.04 -19.47
N VAL A 143 -14.55 -1.54 -20.12
CA VAL A 143 -15.90 -1.54 -19.54
C VAL A 143 -16.40 -2.97 -19.28
N LEU A 144 -16.19 -3.88 -20.23
CA LEU A 144 -16.52 -5.30 -20.07
C LEU A 144 -15.69 -5.95 -18.95
N PHE A 145 -14.40 -5.65 -18.89
CA PHE A 145 -13.52 -6.13 -17.84
C PHE A 145 -13.97 -5.68 -16.44
N LEU A 146 -14.28 -4.39 -16.23
CA LEU A 146 -14.74 -3.88 -14.93
C LEU A 146 -16.06 -4.54 -14.51
N SER A 147 -16.97 -4.76 -15.47
CA SER A 147 -18.23 -5.45 -15.24
C SER A 147 -18.03 -6.91 -14.82
N ALA A 148 -17.13 -7.63 -15.49
CA ALA A 148 -16.76 -9.00 -15.14
C ALA A 148 -16.10 -9.06 -13.76
N LEU A 149 -15.15 -8.14 -13.50
CA LEU A 149 -14.43 -8.07 -12.24
C LEU A 149 -15.37 -7.81 -11.07
N SER A 150 -16.33 -6.90 -11.22
CA SER A 150 -17.34 -6.64 -10.19
C SER A 150 -18.13 -7.90 -9.82
N ARG A 151 -18.55 -8.68 -10.82
CA ARG A 151 -19.28 -9.93 -10.60
C ARG A 151 -18.41 -10.94 -9.86
N ASP A 152 -17.15 -11.09 -10.25
CA ASP A 152 -16.28 -12.09 -9.67
C ASP A 152 -15.89 -11.73 -8.22
N LEU A 153 -15.60 -10.45 -7.96
CA LEU A 153 -15.31 -9.90 -6.63
C LEU A 153 -16.50 -10.00 -5.65
N HIS A 154 -17.74 -10.06 -6.14
CA HIS A 154 -18.92 -10.28 -5.30
C HIS A 154 -18.85 -11.61 -4.53
N TYR A 155 -18.10 -12.60 -5.02
CA TYR A 155 -17.95 -13.91 -4.37
C TYR A 155 -16.58 -14.11 -3.70
N SER A 156 -15.63 -13.19 -3.94
CA SER A 156 -14.30 -13.26 -3.33
C SER A 156 -14.32 -12.93 -1.83
N LYS A 157 -13.38 -13.52 -1.08
CA LYS A 157 -13.05 -13.03 0.26
C LYS A 157 -12.41 -11.64 0.13
N TRP A 158 -12.77 -10.72 1.02
CA TRP A 158 -12.30 -9.32 0.93
C TRP A 158 -10.92 -9.14 1.56
N THR A 159 -9.90 -9.76 0.95
CA THR A 159 -8.50 -9.65 1.36
C THR A 159 -7.62 -9.26 0.17
N THR A 160 -6.49 -8.61 0.42
CA THR A 160 -5.54 -8.19 -0.64
C THR A 160 -5.15 -9.35 -1.55
N LYS A 161 -4.91 -10.55 -1.00
CA LYS A 161 -4.53 -11.73 -1.79
C LYS A 161 -5.65 -12.18 -2.72
N GLU A 162 -6.85 -12.33 -2.18
CA GLU A 162 -8.00 -12.88 -2.90
C GLU A 162 -8.52 -11.90 -3.96
N ILE A 163 -8.43 -10.60 -3.68
CA ILE A 163 -8.71 -9.54 -4.67
C ILE A 163 -7.71 -9.59 -5.82
N GLU A 164 -6.40 -9.71 -5.53
CA GLU A 164 -5.36 -9.82 -6.56
C GLU A 164 -5.54 -11.06 -7.44
N GLU A 165 -5.83 -12.21 -6.83
CA GLU A 165 -6.09 -13.46 -7.54
C GLU A 165 -7.34 -13.35 -8.42
N CYS A 166 -8.41 -12.71 -7.92
CA CYS A 166 -9.60 -12.41 -8.71
C CYS A 166 -9.28 -11.52 -9.91
N ILE A 167 -8.54 -10.43 -9.72
CA ILE A 167 -8.14 -9.53 -10.82
C ILE A 167 -7.38 -10.30 -11.91
N ARG A 168 -6.36 -11.09 -11.52
CA ARG A 168 -5.55 -11.85 -12.49
C ARG A 168 -6.37 -12.88 -13.24
N LYS A 169 -7.29 -13.57 -12.56
CA LYS A 169 -8.21 -14.52 -13.17
C LYS A 169 -9.08 -13.80 -14.21
N THR A 170 -9.74 -12.70 -13.84
CA THR A 170 -10.62 -11.95 -14.76
C THR A 170 -9.83 -11.34 -15.93
N VAL A 171 -8.59 -10.88 -15.71
CA VAL A 171 -7.69 -10.44 -16.81
C VAL A 171 -7.46 -11.56 -17.82
N SER A 172 -7.17 -12.77 -17.33
CA SER A 172 -6.93 -13.93 -18.19
C SER A 172 -8.19 -14.37 -18.95
N GLU A 173 -9.36 -14.36 -18.31
CA GLU A 173 -10.62 -14.80 -18.92
C GLU A 173 -11.15 -13.82 -19.96
N MET A 174 -10.90 -12.51 -19.77
CA MET A 174 -11.33 -11.45 -20.68
C MET A 174 -10.31 -11.15 -21.79
N GLU A 175 -9.15 -11.81 -21.78
CA GLU A 175 -8.03 -11.61 -22.72
C GLU A 175 -7.57 -10.13 -22.85
N ILE A 176 -7.83 -9.32 -21.83
CA ILE A 176 -7.41 -7.92 -21.79
C ILE A 176 -5.93 -7.80 -21.40
N ARG A 177 -5.22 -6.80 -21.96
CA ARG A 177 -3.85 -6.53 -21.54
C ARG A 177 -3.84 -6.15 -20.06
N ASN A 178 -2.93 -6.77 -19.30
CA ASN A 178 -2.77 -6.54 -17.87
C ASN A 178 -2.71 -5.03 -17.52
N LYS A 179 -1.93 -4.26 -18.26
CA LYS A 179 -1.80 -2.80 -18.07
C LYS A 179 -3.14 -2.07 -18.19
N ASP A 180 -3.96 -2.43 -19.18
CA ASP A 180 -5.23 -1.74 -19.45
C ASP A 180 -6.29 -2.09 -18.41
N ALA A 181 -6.27 -3.32 -17.89
CA ALA A 181 -7.12 -3.77 -16.79
C ALA A 181 -6.84 -2.98 -15.51
N TYR A 182 -5.56 -2.90 -15.09
CA TYR A 182 -5.19 -2.13 -13.91
C TYR A 182 -5.49 -0.63 -14.08
N ALA A 183 -5.20 -0.07 -15.26
CA ALA A 183 -5.52 1.32 -15.59
C ALA A 183 -7.03 1.60 -15.50
N ALA A 184 -7.88 0.68 -15.97
CA ALA A 184 -9.33 0.80 -15.86
C ALA A 184 -9.80 0.81 -14.40
N ILE A 185 -9.19 0.00 -13.52
CA ILE A 185 -9.53 -0.01 -12.10
C ILE A 185 -9.14 1.32 -11.44
N TYR A 186 -7.93 1.83 -11.69
CA TYR A 186 -7.53 3.13 -11.14
C TYR A 186 -8.46 4.25 -11.61
N TRP A 187 -8.79 4.25 -12.89
CA TRP A 187 -9.67 5.26 -13.49
C TRP A 187 -11.06 5.24 -12.85
N ALA A 188 -11.64 4.05 -12.72
CA ALA A 188 -12.93 3.86 -12.06
C ALA A 188 -12.89 4.26 -10.59
N MET A 189 -11.82 3.93 -9.85
CA MET A 189 -11.78 4.13 -8.41
C MET A 189 -11.44 5.56 -7.98
N HIS A 190 -10.55 6.26 -8.68
CA HIS A 190 -10.09 7.59 -8.24
C HIS A 190 -9.69 8.55 -9.39
N GLY A 191 -10.10 8.27 -10.62
CA GLY A 191 -9.96 9.20 -11.75
C GLY A 191 -8.53 9.44 -12.23
N ARG A 192 -7.58 8.56 -11.89
CA ARG A 192 -6.21 8.57 -12.40
C ARG A 192 -5.89 7.23 -13.07
N TRP A 193 -4.90 7.21 -13.94
CA TRP A 193 -4.48 6.00 -14.66
C TRP A 193 -3.44 5.15 -13.91
N ASN A 194 -2.98 5.64 -12.77
CA ASN A 194 -1.98 5.03 -11.91
C ASN A 194 -2.32 5.31 -10.43
N GLY A 195 -1.71 4.53 -9.54
CA GLY A 195 -1.96 4.63 -8.11
C GLY A 195 -1.21 3.58 -7.32
N PRO A 196 -1.48 3.47 -6.01
CA PRO A 196 -0.95 2.40 -5.18
C PRO A 196 -1.45 1.04 -5.68
N ARG A 197 -0.80 -0.06 -5.30
CA ARG A 197 -1.21 -1.41 -5.69
C ARG A 197 -2.73 -1.62 -5.54
N VAL A 198 -3.43 -1.90 -6.66
CA VAL A 198 -4.90 -2.03 -6.71
C VAL A 198 -5.45 -2.93 -5.62
N SER A 199 -4.91 -4.14 -5.46
CA SER A 199 -5.44 -5.08 -4.45
C SER A 199 -5.33 -4.55 -3.02
N SER A 200 -4.32 -3.72 -2.73
CA SER A 200 -4.18 -3.03 -1.43
C SER A 200 -5.15 -1.85 -1.32
N LEU A 201 -5.36 -1.09 -2.41
CA LEU A 201 -6.35 -0.03 -2.46
C LEU A 201 -7.77 -0.56 -2.23
N LEU A 202 -8.19 -1.57 -2.99
CA LEU A 202 -9.54 -2.12 -2.89
C LEU A 202 -9.79 -2.78 -1.52
N SER A 203 -8.77 -3.39 -0.91
CA SER A 203 -8.95 -4.08 0.38
C SER A 203 -9.19 -3.14 1.56
N VAL A 204 -8.72 -1.89 1.48
CA VAL A 204 -8.97 -0.87 2.53
C VAL A 204 -10.29 -0.13 2.33
N LEU A 205 -10.89 -0.21 1.14
CA LEU A 205 -12.15 0.42 0.80
C LEU A 205 -13.35 -0.45 1.21
N ASP A 206 -14.51 0.21 1.33
CA ASP A 206 -15.76 -0.50 1.55
C ASP A 206 -16.10 -1.38 0.34
N ARG A 207 -16.48 -2.63 0.63
CA ARG A 207 -16.75 -3.64 -0.40
C ARG A 207 -17.90 -3.21 -1.30
N GLU A 208 -19.02 -2.80 -0.71
CA GLU A 208 -20.23 -2.45 -1.46
C GLU A 208 -19.99 -1.22 -2.32
N MET A 209 -19.23 -0.24 -1.81
CA MET A 209 -18.78 0.91 -2.58
C MET A 209 -17.98 0.50 -3.81
N VAL A 210 -16.96 -0.35 -3.66
CA VAL A 210 -16.13 -0.83 -4.78
C VAL A 210 -16.99 -1.56 -5.80
N LEU A 211 -17.82 -2.51 -5.36
CA LEU A 211 -18.69 -3.28 -6.25
C LEU A 211 -19.69 -2.39 -6.99
N LYS A 212 -20.26 -1.38 -6.33
CA LYS A 212 -21.17 -0.43 -6.96
C LYS A 212 -20.46 0.42 -8.01
N ILE A 213 -19.24 0.92 -7.75
CA ILE A 213 -18.45 1.68 -8.72
C ILE A 213 -18.12 0.82 -9.94
N LEU A 214 -17.60 -0.39 -9.72
CA LEU A 214 -17.16 -1.27 -10.81
C LEU A 214 -18.34 -1.77 -11.66
N SER A 215 -19.44 -2.18 -11.03
CA SER A 215 -20.65 -2.59 -11.74
C SER A 215 -21.29 -1.46 -12.52
N HIS A 216 -21.11 -0.21 -12.09
CA HIS A 216 -21.65 0.94 -12.81
C HIS A 216 -21.07 1.05 -14.21
N ALA A 217 -19.90 0.47 -14.52
CA ALA A 217 -19.37 0.38 -15.89
C ALA A 217 -20.40 -0.23 -16.86
N ARG A 218 -21.21 -1.19 -16.39
CA ARG A 218 -22.32 -1.79 -17.11
C ARG A 218 -23.47 -0.77 -17.20
N GLY A 219 -23.54 -0.06 -18.32
CA GLY A 219 -24.79 0.62 -18.71
C GLY A 219 -25.85 -0.43 -19.00
#